data_AF-A0A2D6Q9E3-F1
#
_entry.id   AF-A0A2D6Q9E3-F1
#
_cell.length_a   1.000
_cell.length_b   1.000
_cell.length_c   1.000
_cell.angle_alpha   90.00
_cell.angle_beta   90.00
_cell.angle_gamma   90.00
#
_symmetry.space_group_name_H-M   'P 1'
#
loop_
_entity.id
_entity.type
_entity.pdbx_description
1 polymer ?
#
loop_
_entity_poly.entity_id
_entity_poly.type
_entity_poly.pdbx_seq_one_letter_code
_entity_poly.pdbx_strand_id
1 'polypeptide(L)'
;MKMDKGLNLETEKYFDSLSVGIENNYKIAKEARKQGLDPVDEVEVPLALTMAAKVVRLIATKYSQLDNEDIINRVLELEKKYGALDNTVSFVIAEEIAKEKYCKFETQLEAMDAGIRVGFAYTTLGVVSSPIEGFTEIQTGKTQLGETYLKAFFFRAYKECRYNCYLRGDYFNRLY
;
A
#
# COMPACT_ATOMS: atom_id res chain seq x y z
N MET A 1 2.65 13.67 16.78
CA MET A 1 1.84 12.43 16.76
C MET A 1 0.75 12.52 17.81
N LYS A 2 -0.51 12.12 17.55
CA LYS A 2 -1.50 11.88 18.61
C LYS A 2 -2.07 10.47 18.44
N MET A 3 -1.86 9.61 19.44
CA MET A 3 -2.38 8.24 19.48
C MET A 3 -3.80 8.22 20.09
N ASP A 4 -4.48 7.10 19.92
CA ASP A 4 -5.91 6.93 20.21
C ASP A 4 -6.26 7.06 21.70
N LYS A 5 -7.43 7.65 22.00
CA LYS A 5 -7.87 8.04 23.35
C LYS A 5 -8.41 6.83 24.14
N GLY A 6 -7.52 5.95 24.58
CA GLY A 6 -7.92 4.77 25.37
C GLY A 6 -6.81 4.07 26.16
N LEU A 7 -5.62 4.65 26.25
CA LEU A 7 -4.44 4.04 26.88
C LEU A 7 -4.27 4.52 28.33
N ASN A 8 -3.63 3.70 29.17
CA ASN A 8 -3.21 4.13 30.50
C ASN A 8 -2.11 5.20 30.36
N LEU A 9 -2.06 6.16 31.30
CA LEU A 9 -1.13 7.30 31.31
C LEU A 9 0.35 6.87 31.20
N GLU A 10 0.72 5.73 31.80
CA GLU A 10 2.07 5.18 31.68
C GLU A 10 2.39 4.73 30.25
N THR A 11 1.43 4.10 29.58
CA THR A 11 1.58 3.63 28.21
C THR A 11 1.65 4.80 27.22
N GLU A 12 0.85 5.85 27.43
CA GLU A 12 0.93 7.08 26.63
C GLU A 12 2.31 7.72 26.75
N LYS A 13 2.82 7.89 27.98
CA LYS A 13 4.18 8.42 28.21
C LYS A 13 5.27 7.57 27.55
N TYR A 14 5.12 6.24 27.57
CA TYR A 14 6.04 5.34 26.90
C TYR A 14 6.05 5.56 25.38
N PHE A 15 4.90 5.58 24.72
CA PHE A 15 4.81 5.83 23.28
C PHE A 15 5.26 7.25 22.89
N ASP A 16 5.02 8.25 23.74
CA ASP A 16 5.53 9.61 23.54
C ASP A 16 7.06 9.63 23.58
N SER A 17 7.68 8.92 24.54
CA SER A 17 9.13 8.82 24.62
C SER A 17 9.76 8.16 23.38
N LEU A 18 9.11 7.10 22.86
CA LEU A 18 9.52 6.45 21.62
C LEU A 18 9.38 7.38 20.43
N SER A 19 8.28 8.14 20.35
CA SER A 19 8.03 9.09 19.26
C SER A 19 9.11 10.17 19.21
N VAL A 20 9.49 10.73 20.35
CA VAL A 20 10.60 11.70 20.45
C VAL A 20 11.93 11.09 20.02
N GLY A 21 12.22 9.85 20.44
CA GLY A 21 13.41 9.12 20.03
C GLY A 21 13.48 8.89 18.51
N ILE A 22 12.36 8.46 17.92
CA ILE A 22 12.22 8.27 16.46
C ILE A 22 12.46 9.59 15.73
N GLU A 23 11.81 10.68 16.14
CA GLU A 23 11.97 12.00 15.50
C GLU A 23 13.42 12.48 15.53
N ASN A 24 14.13 12.30 16.65
CA ASN A 24 15.54 12.69 16.77
C ASN A 24 16.44 11.86 15.84
N ASN A 25 16.26 10.54 15.80
CA ASN A 25 17.01 9.68 14.90
C ASN A 25 16.71 9.99 13.42
N TYR A 26 15.44 10.27 13.10
CA TYR A 26 15.03 10.62 11.74
C TYR A 26 15.62 11.96 11.28
N LYS A 27 15.79 12.94 12.18
CA LYS A 27 16.52 14.18 11.89
C LYS A 27 17.97 13.91 11.53
N ILE A 28 18.67 13.10 12.33
CA ILE A 28 20.06 12.73 12.06
C ILE A 28 20.18 12.02 10.70
N ALA A 29 19.30 11.06 10.42
CA ALA A 29 19.27 10.35 9.15
C ALA A 29 19.03 11.28 7.95
N LYS A 30 18.13 12.27 8.08
CA LYS A 30 17.90 13.28 7.05
C LYS A 30 19.13 14.14 6.79
N GLU A 31 19.81 14.61 7.84
CA GLU A 31 21.03 15.41 7.68
C GLU A 31 22.19 14.59 7.08
N ALA A 32 22.27 13.29 7.38
CA ALA A 32 23.24 12.40 6.75
C ALA A 32 22.94 12.20 5.26
N ARG A 33 21.68 11.90 4.91
CA ARG A 33 21.26 11.65 3.52
C ARG A 33 21.45 12.86 2.60
N LYS A 34 21.22 14.08 3.12
CA LYS A 34 21.49 15.34 2.40
C LYS A 34 22.95 15.55 1.96
N GLN A 35 23.90 14.76 2.46
CA GLN A 35 25.30 14.87 2.04
C GLN A 35 25.55 14.28 0.64
N GLY A 36 24.59 13.57 0.06
CA GLY A 36 24.69 13.02 -1.29
C GLY A 36 25.69 11.87 -1.45
N LEU A 37 25.96 11.15 -0.36
CA LEU A 37 26.87 9.99 -0.35
C LEU A 37 26.15 8.66 -0.58
N ASP A 38 24.82 8.66 -0.47
CA ASP A 38 23.94 7.51 -0.67
C ASP A 38 23.22 7.60 -2.02
N PRO A 39 22.57 6.52 -2.52
CA PRO A 39 21.85 6.54 -3.80
C PRO A 39 20.69 7.55 -3.88
N VAL A 40 20.16 7.95 -2.72
CA VAL A 40 19.04 8.90 -2.59
C VAL A 40 19.34 9.86 -1.44
N ASP A 41 19.09 11.16 -1.66
CA ASP A 41 19.37 12.26 -0.71
C ASP A 41 18.31 12.41 0.40
N GLU A 42 17.29 11.56 0.40
CA GLU A 42 16.22 11.53 1.39
C GLU A 42 16.15 10.17 2.10
N VAL A 43 15.46 10.16 3.24
CA VAL A 43 15.25 8.94 4.02
C VAL A 43 14.16 8.11 3.36
N GLU A 44 14.55 6.96 2.80
CA GLU A 44 13.68 6.07 2.02
C GLU A 44 12.66 5.29 2.85
N VAL A 45 12.86 5.17 4.18
CA VAL A 45 11.97 4.39 5.05
C VAL A 45 10.82 5.25 5.56
N PRO A 46 9.59 5.12 5.03
CA PRO A 46 8.47 5.95 5.45
C PRO A 46 8.04 5.59 6.88
N LEU A 47 7.79 6.61 7.70
CA LEU A 47 7.16 6.42 9.00
C LEU A 47 5.67 6.13 8.81
N ALA A 48 5.16 5.07 9.43
CA ALA A 48 3.74 4.76 9.43
C ALA A 48 3.29 4.36 10.84
N LEU A 49 2.21 4.98 11.31
CA LEU A 49 1.69 4.80 12.67
C LEU A 49 0.55 3.79 12.75
N THR A 50 -0.19 3.65 11.66
CA THR A 50 -1.34 2.76 11.55
C THR A 50 -1.09 1.74 10.45
N MET A 51 -1.78 0.60 10.53
CA MET A 51 -1.73 -0.41 9.47
C MET A 51 -2.18 0.19 8.13
N ALA A 52 -3.26 0.99 8.13
CA ALA A 52 -3.75 1.68 6.94
C ALA A 52 -2.69 2.60 6.31
N ALA A 53 -2.03 3.43 7.13
CA ALA A 53 -0.95 4.30 6.65
C ALA A 53 0.22 3.48 6.10
N LYS A 54 0.58 2.38 6.78
CA LYS A 54 1.67 1.49 6.35
C LYS A 54 1.38 0.89 4.97
N VAL A 55 0.16 0.39 4.78
CA VAL A 55 -0.27 -0.24 3.52
C VAL A 55 -0.21 0.76 2.36
N VAL A 56 -0.75 1.96 2.54
CA VAL A 56 -0.78 2.99 1.50
C VAL A 56 0.63 3.50 1.20
N ARG A 57 1.40 3.89 2.23
CA ARG A 57 2.76 4.42 2.07
C ARG A 57 3.74 3.40 1.52
N LEU A 58 3.54 2.12 1.81
CA LEU A 58 4.33 1.04 1.21
C LEU A 58 4.21 1.08 -0.32
N ILE A 59 2.99 1.17 -0.85
CA ILE A 59 2.79 1.23 -2.31
C ILE A 59 3.15 2.60 -2.88
N ALA A 60 3.05 3.67 -2.08
CA ALA A 60 3.46 5.00 -2.49
C ALA A 60 4.95 5.12 -2.84
N THR A 61 5.80 4.20 -2.35
CA THR A 61 7.21 4.10 -2.80
C THR A 61 7.35 3.85 -4.30
N LYS A 62 6.36 3.20 -4.93
CA LYS A 62 6.29 2.99 -6.38
C LYS A 62 5.40 4.02 -7.07
N TYR A 63 4.27 4.35 -6.46
CA TYR A 63 3.27 5.27 -7.00
C TYR A 63 3.07 6.44 -6.04
N SER A 64 3.93 7.46 -6.12
CA SER A 64 3.96 8.58 -5.17
C SER A 64 2.62 9.32 -5.05
N GLN A 65 1.79 9.30 -6.10
CA GLN A 65 0.43 9.86 -6.09
C GLN A 65 -0.53 9.19 -5.08
N LEU A 66 -0.16 8.02 -4.53
CA LEU A 66 -0.94 7.34 -3.51
C LEU A 66 -0.65 7.81 -2.08
N ASP A 67 0.40 8.59 -1.82
CA ASP A 67 0.68 9.12 -0.48
C ASP A 67 -0.31 10.25 -0.13
N ASN A 68 -1.55 9.85 0.12
CA ASN A 68 -2.66 10.72 0.43
C ASN A 68 -3.39 10.23 1.69
N GLU A 69 -3.53 11.11 2.67
CA GLU A 69 -4.27 10.89 3.91
C GLU A 69 -5.75 10.53 3.66
N ASP A 70 -6.36 10.98 2.56
CA ASP A 70 -7.73 10.62 2.19
C ASP A 70 -7.90 9.11 1.97
N ILE A 71 -6.91 8.47 1.34
CA ILE A 71 -6.91 7.02 1.09
C ILE A 71 -6.75 6.27 2.42
N ILE A 72 -5.88 6.77 3.30
CA ILE A 72 -5.64 6.18 4.62
C ILE A 72 -6.91 6.26 5.47
N ASN A 73 -7.54 7.43 5.53
CA ASN A 73 -8.80 7.64 6.23
C ASN A 73 -9.91 6.76 5.67
N ARG A 74 -9.97 6.61 4.34
CA ARG A 74 -10.93 5.72 3.69
C ARG A 74 -10.78 4.27 4.13
N VAL A 75 -9.56 3.76 4.20
CA VAL A 75 -9.30 2.39 4.67
C VAL A 75 -9.84 2.22 6.10
N LEU A 76 -9.58 3.18 6.99
CA LEU A 76 -10.09 3.16 8.37
C LEU A 76 -11.63 3.21 8.43
N GLU A 77 -12.28 3.96 7.54
CA GLU A 77 -13.75 3.95 7.42
C GLU A 77 -14.29 2.60 6.95
N LEU A 78 -13.65 2.00 5.96
CA LEU A 78 -14.02 0.69 5.43
C LEU A 78 -13.85 -0.40 6.51
N GLU A 79 -12.79 -0.35 7.30
CA GLU A 79 -12.58 -1.22 8.46
C GLU A 79 -13.70 -1.07 9.49
N LYS A 80 -14.14 0.16 9.79
CA LYS A 80 -15.28 0.38 10.69
C LYS A 80 -16.59 -0.16 10.13
N LYS A 81 -16.76 -0.14 8.80
CA LYS A 81 -17.99 -0.56 8.12
C LYS A 81 -18.09 -2.07 7.95
N TYR A 82 -17.04 -2.71 7.48
CA TYR A 82 -17.03 -4.14 7.11
C TYR A 82 -16.36 -5.03 8.17
N GLY A 83 -15.58 -4.44 9.08
CA GLY A 83 -14.73 -5.14 10.03
C GLY A 83 -13.25 -5.01 9.63
N ALA A 84 -12.40 -4.88 10.65
CA ALA A 84 -10.95 -4.88 10.46
C ALA A 84 -10.51 -6.21 9.83
N LEU A 85 -9.60 -6.15 8.86
CA LEU A 85 -9.05 -7.29 8.12
C LEU A 85 -10.05 -8.06 7.24
N ASP A 86 -11.26 -7.54 7.01
CA ASP A 86 -12.17 -8.15 6.05
C ASP A 86 -11.67 -7.98 4.61
N ASN A 87 -11.76 -9.04 3.81
CA ASN A 87 -11.31 -9.03 2.42
C ASN A 87 -12.08 -8.01 1.57
N THR A 88 -13.32 -7.69 1.92
CA THR A 88 -14.14 -6.66 1.27
C THR A 88 -13.46 -5.30 1.29
N VAL A 89 -12.79 -4.94 2.39
CA VAL A 89 -12.03 -3.67 2.48
C VAL A 89 -10.96 -3.62 1.39
N SER A 90 -10.24 -4.73 1.20
CA SER A 90 -9.18 -4.83 0.18
C SER A 90 -9.69 -4.68 -1.25
N PHE A 91 -10.86 -5.24 -1.55
CA PHE A 91 -11.46 -5.16 -2.89
C PHE A 91 -12.04 -3.77 -3.15
N VAL A 92 -12.75 -3.20 -2.17
CA VAL A 92 -13.36 -1.87 -2.31
C VAL A 92 -12.28 -0.80 -2.48
N ILE A 93 -11.23 -0.79 -1.64
CA ILE A 93 -10.17 0.22 -1.78
C ILE A 93 -9.43 0.08 -3.11
N ALA A 94 -9.16 -1.16 -3.55
CA ALA A 94 -8.52 -1.42 -4.83
C ALA A 94 -9.37 -0.92 -6.00
N GLU A 95 -10.68 -1.18 -5.98
CA GLU A 95 -11.63 -0.70 -7.00
C GLU A 95 -11.72 0.84 -7.00
N GLU A 96 -11.77 1.47 -5.83
CA GLU A 96 -11.85 2.93 -5.71
C GLU A 96 -10.58 3.62 -6.26
N ILE A 97 -9.41 3.03 -6.04
CA ILE A 97 -8.14 3.51 -6.60
C ILE A 97 -8.09 3.29 -8.12
N ALA A 98 -8.49 2.12 -8.60
CA ALA A 98 -8.53 1.81 -10.03
C ALA A 98 -9.54 2.67 -10.81
N LYS A 99 -10.58 3.17 -10.14
CA LYS A 99 -11.52 4.17 -10.69
C LYS A 99 -11.03 5.61 -10.55
N GLU A 100 -9.78 5.81 -10.13
CA GLU A 100 -9.14 7.11 -9.99
C GLU A 100 -9.91 8.09 -9.08
N LYS A 101 -10.53 7.59 -7.99
CA LYS A 101 -11.28 8.47 -7.08
C LYS A 101 -10.40 9.44 -6.29
N TYR A 102 -9.14 9.06 -6.03
CA TYR A 102 -8.24 9.78 -5.13
C TYR A 102 -7.04 10.41 -5.83
N CYS A 103 -6.62 9.85 -6.96
CA CYS A 103 -5.47 10.30 -7.75
C CYS A 103 -5.67 9.95 -9.22
N LYS A 104 -4.90 10.59 -10.10
CA LYS A 104 -4.88 10.35 -11.54
C LYS A 104 -3.63 9.54 -11.93
N PHE A 105 -3.81 8.63 -12.87
CA PHE A 105 -2.73 7.83 -13.45
C PHE A 105 -2.60 8.14 -14.94
N GLU A 106 -1.47 7.77 -15.55
CA GLU A 106 -1.29 7.99 -16.99
C GLU A 106 -2.18 7.05 -17.81
N THR A 107 -2.39 5.84 -17.30
CA THR A 107 -3.22 4.83 -17.96
C THR A 107 -4.13 4.11 -16.98
N GLN A 108 -5.27 3.63 -17.48
CA GLN A 108 -6.18 2.79 -16.70
C GLN A 108 -5.50 1.50 -16.18
N LEU A 109 -4.52 0.98 -16.93
CA LEU A 109 -3.76 -0.20 -16.53
C LEU A 109 -2.87 0.12 -15.32
N GLU A 110 -2.26 1.30 -15.28
CA GLU A 110 -1.48 1.74 -14.13
C GLU A 110 -2.35 1.95 -12.89
N ALA A 111 -3.54 2.57 -13.05
CA ALA A 111 -4.51 2.71 -11.96
C ALA A 111 -4.92 1.35 -11.37
N MET A 112 -5.10 0.35 -12.22
CA MET A 112 -5.39 -1.02 -11.82
C MET A 112 -4.21 -1.69 -11.10
N ASP A 113 -2.98 -1.53 -11.60
CA ASP A 113 -1.77 -2.05 -10.94
C ASP A 113 -1.62 -1.47 -9.53
N ALA A 114 -1.80 -0.16 -9.40
CA ALA A 114 -1.80 0.55 -8.11
C ALA A 114 -2.89 0.03 -7.16
N GLY A 115 -4.14 -0.09 -7.64
CA GLY A 115 -5.25 -0.61 -6.86
C GLY A 115 -5.02 -2.05 -6.38
N ILE A 116 -4.56 -2.94 -7.27
CA ILE A 116 -4.23 -4.33 -6.94
C ILE A 116 -3.16 -4.39 -5.86
N ARG A 117 -2.11 -3.56 -5.97
CA ARG A 117 -1.03 -3.51 -4.98
C ARG A 117 -1.51 -3.04 -3.61
N VAL A 118 -2.35 -2.01 -3.55
CA VAL A 118 -2.89 -1.52 -2.26
C VAL A 118 -3.80 -2.58 -1.62
N GLY A 119 -4.71 -3.19 -2.39
CA GLY A 119 -5.55 -4.28 -1.90
C GLY A 119 -4.72 -5.49 -1.44
N PHE A 120 -3.62 -5.77 -2.15
CA PHE A 120 -2.71 -6.84 -1.80
C PHE A 120 -1.87 -6.56 -0.54
N ALA A 121 -1.34 -5.35 -0.41
CA ALA A 121 -0.67 -4.89 0.80
C ALA A 121 -1.62 -4.92 2.00
N TYR A 122 -2.88 -4.53 1.84
CA TYR A 122 -3.87 -4.57 2.93
C TYR A 122 -4.06 -5.98 3.50
N THR A 123 -4.30 -6.98 2.66
CA THR A 123 -4.52 -8.37 3.14
C THR A 123 -3.27 -9.00 3.73
N THR A 124 -2.10 -8.52 3.35
CA THR A 124 -0.84 -8.97 3.94
C THR A 124 -0.37 -8.05 5.07
N LEU A 125 -1.25 -7.19 5.59
CA LEU A 125 -0.99 -6.25 6.70
C LEU A 125 0.19 -5.29 6.43
N GLY A 126 0.63 -5.18 5.17
CA GLY A 126 1.84 -4.48 4.78
C GLY A 126 3.10 -5.02 5.48
N VAL A 127 3.16 -6.30 5.87
CA VAL A 127 4.35 -6.90 6.52
C VAL A 127 5.25 -7.69 5.57
N VAL A 128 4.80 -7.94 4.34
CA VAL A 128 5.56 -8.70 3.33
C VAL A 128 5.96 -7.79 2.17
N SER A 129 7.07 -8.10 1.50
CA SER A 129 7.54 -7.34 0.33
C SER A 129 6.81 -7.71 -0.97
N SER A 130 5.97 -8.74 -0.96
CA SER A 130 5.28 -9.26 -2.15
C SER A 130 4.53 -8.21 -2.99
N PRO A 131 3.85 -7.19 -2.42
CA PRO A 131 3.20 -6.15 -3.22
C PRO A 131 4.15 -5.25 -4.01
N ILE A 132 5.43 -5.17 -3.62
CA ILE A 132 6.46 -4.38 -4.32
C ILE A 132 7.32 -5.29 -5.20
N GLU A 133 7.91 -6.33 -4.60
CA GLU A 133 8.94 -7.15 -5.24
C GLU A 133 8.37 -8.41 -5.92
N GLY A 134 7.32 -8.99 -5.34
CA GLY A 134 6.75 -10.26 -5.80
C GLY A 134 5.83 -10.09 -7.00
N PHE A 135 4.96 -9.08 -6.98
CA PHE A 135 4.05 -8.73 -8.06
C PHE A 135 4.73 -7.72 -9.00
N THR A 136 5.06 -8.15 -10.20
CA THR A 136 5.89 -7.38 -11.12
C THR A 136 5.06 -6.34 -11.86
N GLU A 137 4.08 -6.79 -12.64
CA GLU A 137 3.25 -5.95 -13.49
C GLU A 137 1.97 -6.66 -13.94
N ILE A 138 1.05 -5.88 -14.49
CA ILE A 138 -0.10 -6.38 -15.25
C ILE A 138 0.01 -5.96 -16.70
N GLN A 139 -0.40 -6.85 -17.60
CA GLN A 139 -0.50 -6.57 -19.02
C GLN A 139 -1.85 -7.07 -19.56
N THR A 140 -2.32 -6.47 -20.64
CA THR A 140 -3.49 -6.98 -21.36
C THR A 140 -3.08 -8.09 -22.33
N GLY A 141 -3.91 -9.12 -22.43
CA GLY A 141 -3.83 -10.20 -23.39
C GLY A 141 -5.14 -10.35 -24.16
N LYS A 142 -5.12 -11.15 -25.23
CA LYS A 142 -6.32 -11.51 -25.99
C LYS A 142 -6.56 -13.01 -25.91
N THR A 143 -7.81 -13.39 -25.67
CA THR A 143 -8.24 -14.79 -25.74
C THR A 143 -8.24 -15.27 -27.19
N GLN A 144 -8.37 -16.57 -27.41
CA GLN A 144 -8.55 -17.12 -28.77
C GLN A 144 -9.80 -16.58 -29.46
N LEU A 145 -10.79 -16.13 -28.68
CA LEU A 145 -12.04 -15.51 -29.15
C LEU A 145 -11.91 -13.99 -29.38
N GLY A 146 -10.74 -13.40 -29.06
CA GLY A 146 -10.45 -11.98 -29.27
C GLY A 146 -10.81 -11.06 -28.09
N GLU A 147 -11.35 -11.60 -26.99
CA GLU A 147 -11.69 -10.84 -25.78
C GLU A 147 -10.42 -10.42 -25.02
N THR A 148 -10.47 -9.25 -24.38
CA THR A 148 -9.33 -8.72 -23.61
C THR A 148 -9.35 -9.26 -22.19
N TYR A 149 -8.22 -9.70 -21.68
CA TYR A 149 -8.06 -10.14 -20.29
C TYR A 149 -6.74 -9.64 -19.70
N LEU A 150 -6.65 -9.55 -18.38
CA LEU A 150 -5.46 -9.14 -17.66
C LEU A 150 -4.58 -10.35 -17.33
N LYS A 151 -3.29 -10.20 -17.59
CA LYS A 151 -2.21 -11.10 -17.22
C LYS A 151 -1.43 -10.47 -16.07
N ALA A 152 -1.34 -11.16 -14.94
CA ALA A 152 -0.51 -10.77 -13.82
C ALA A 152 0.83 -11.52 -13.85
N PHE A 153 1.93 -10.78 -13.78
CA PHE A 153 3.29 -11.34 -13.76
C PHE A 153 3.84 -11.33 -12.34
N PHE A 154 4.46 -12.45 -11.95
CA PHE A 154 5.05 -12.64 -10.63
C PHE A 154 6.50 -13.07 -10.73
N PHE A 155 7.33 -12.52 -9.85
CA PHE A 155 8.71 -12.95 -9.73
C PHE A 155 8.80 -14.33 -9.07
N ARG A 156 9.64 -15.20 -9.64
CA ARG A 156 9.69 -16.65 -9.34
C ARG A 156 10.01 -16.96 -7.87
N ALA A 157 10.72 -16.08 -7.17
CA ALA A 157 11.12 -16.26 -5.77
C ALA A 157 9.95 -16.16 -4.77
N TYR A 158 8.84 -15.51 -5.11
CA TYR A 158 7.74 -15.22 -4.18
C TYR A 158 6.55 -16.16 -4.39
N LYS A 159 6.78 -17.48 -4.28
CA LYS A 159 5.72 -18.48 -4.54
C LYS A 159 4.56 -18.41 -3.56
N GLU A 160 4.82 -18.10 -2.29
CA GLU A 160 3.82 -18.17 -1.21
C GLU A 160 2.67 -17.18 -1.35
N CYS A 161 2.87 -16.05 -2.02
CA CYS A 161 1.83 -15.01 -2.11
C CYS A 161 1.02 -15.03 -3.41
N ARG A 162 1.18 -16.04 -4.28
CA ARG A 162 0.50 -16.08 -5.58
C ARG A 162 -1.03 -16.17 -5.49
N TYR A 163 -1.57 -16.90 -4.52
CA TYR A 163 -3.01 -17.13 -4.41
C TYR A 163 -3.81 -15.83 -4.17
N ASN A 164 -3.32 -14.96 -3.28
CA ASN A 164 -4.01 -13.72 -2.93
C ASN A 164 -4.01 -12.70 -4.08
N CYS A 165 -2.99 -12.69 -4.93
CA CYS A 165 -2.98 -11.82 -6.10
C CYS A 165 -3.89 -12.33 -7.22
N TYR A 166 -3.96 -13.66 -7.42
CA TYR A 166 -4.81 -14.25 -8.46
C TYR A 166 -6.29 -13.90 -8.25
N LEU A 167 -6.79 -14.04 -7.03
CA LEU A 167 -8.20 -13.72 -6.70
C LEU A 167 -8.56 -12.25 -7.00
N ARG A 168 -7.59 -11.34 -6.87
CA ARG A 168 -7.78 -9.92 -7.18
C ARG A 168 -7.66 -9.61 -8.66
N GLY A 169 -6.70 -10.20 -9.35
CA GLY A 169 -6.61 -10.10 -10.80
C GLY A 169 -7.90 -10.58 -11.48
N ASP A 170 -8.47 -11.68 -11.00
CA ASP A 170 -9.75 -12.19 -11.50
C ASP A 170 -10.93 -11.27 -11.17
N TYR A 171 -10.92 -10.61 -10.00
CA TYR A 171 -11.92 -9.60 -9.66
C TYR A 171 -11.85 -8.41 -10.63
N PHE A 172 -10.65 -7.92 -10.94
CA PHE A 172 -10.46 -6.84 -11.92
C PHE A 172 -10.79 -7.27 -13.35
N ASN A 173 -10.53 -8.52 -13.74
CA ASN A 173 -10.96 -9.06 -15.03
C ASN A 173 -12.49 -9.07 -15.20
N ARG A 174 -13.26 -9.11 -14.11
CA ARG A 174 -14.73 -9.00 -14.19
C ARG A 174 -15.22 -7.55 -14.27
N LEU A 175 -14.35 -6.59 -13.95
CA LEU A 175 -14.65 -5.16 -13.98
C LEU A 175 -14.16 -4.46 -15.26
N TYR A 176 -13.28 -5.11 -16.02
CA TYR A 176 -12.74 -4.67 -17.31
C TYR A 176 -13.59 -5.19 -18.48
#